data_AF-A0A3B1IRB1-F1
#
_entry.id   AF-A0A3B1IRB1-F1
#
_cell.length_a   1.000
_cell.length_b   1.000
_cell.length_c   1.000
_cell.angle_alpha   90.00
_cell.angle_beta   90.00
_cell.angle_gamma   90.00
#
_symmetry.space_group_name_H-M   'P 1'
#
loop_
_entity.id
_entity.type
_entity.pdbx_description
1 polymer ?
#
loop_
_entity_poly.entity_id
_entity_poly.type
_entity_poly.pdbx_seq_one_letter_code
_entity_poly.pdbx_strand_id
1 'polypeptide(L)'
;MVDTDFFPYENPAALRVCDFIVWHGNQPEDWTLPRPIHRVAYFEVEVLDPDSRTQLCYLDKVEPNATIKEIKTLLHKLYPKWYPSRQALKLHPEGKALKDEDVLEDLPVGTTATMFLQDLGPQLSWTMVFLAESVGPLFVYLLFYYRLPFIYGPAHSYSRSPHAVVRLACICHTLHYIKRLVETIFVHRFSQGTLPVQTIMLNCVYYWGFAAWLAYYINHPLYTTPMYGKLQIYSALLMFLICECGNFSINLSLNRISSNGSKPTQIPNPTNNPFTWLFFFVSCPNYTYEVCAWLSFTVMTQCVPVGVFTFIGFVQMTIWAREKHRTYVKECKDYPELRSAIIPLFL
;
A
#
# COMPACT_ATOMS: atom_id res chain seq x y z
N MET A 1 28.86 3.73 -16.99
CA MET A 1 28.35 2.40 -17.39
C MET A 1 28.13 1.65 -16.09
N VAL A 2 26.98 1.90 -15.47
CA VAL A 2 26.56 1.33 -14.18
C VAL A 2 25.15 0.85 -14.45
N ASP A 3 24.98 -0.46 -14.42
CA ASP A 3 23.76 -1.19 -14.75
C ASP A 3 22.60 -0.76 -13.84
N THR A 4 21.49 -0.37 -14.46
CA THR A 4 20.25 0.09 -13.83
C THR A 4 19.20 -1.00 -13.70
N ASP A 5 19.60 -2.27 -13.52
CA ASP A 5 18.69 -3.43 -13.45
C ASP A 5 18.48 -3.92 -12.00
N PHE A 6 17.88 -3.08 -11.14
CA PHE A 6 17.50 -3.48 -9.78
C PHE A 6 15.99 -3.42 -9.47
N PHE A 7 15.14 -3.42 -10.50
CA PHE A 7 13.69 -3.64 -10.34
C PHE A 7 13.14 -4.45 -11.52
N PRO A 8 12.95 -5.77 -11.39
CA PRO A 8 12.16 -6.51 -12.37
C PRO A 8 10.70 -6.36 -11.98
N TYR A 9 9.94 -5.48 -12.63
CA TYR A 9 8.51 -5.72 -12.88
C TYR A 9 8.02 -4.79 -13.98
N GLU A 10 8.31 -5.18 -15.22
CA GLU A 10 7.41 -4.91 -16.34
C GLU A 10 6.21 -5.86 -16.20
N ASN A 11 5.03 -5.31 -15.90
CA ASN A 11 3.79 -5.83 -16.46
C ASN A 11 2.86 -4.65 -16.78
N PRO A 12 2.89 -4.13 -18.03
CA PRO A 12 2.11 -2.96 -18.43
C PRO A 12 0.59 -3.18 -18.53
N ALA A 13 0.06 -4.32 -18.08
CA ALA A 13 -1.29 -4.77 -18.42
C ALA A 13 -2.33 -4.72 -17.28
N ALA A 14 -2.01 -4.09 -16.14
CA ALA A 14 -2.95 -3.91 -15.02
C ALA A 14 -3.96 -2.76 -15.23
N LEU A 15 -4.00 -2.13 -16.41
CA LEU A 15 -4.71 -0.87 -16.68
C LEU A 15 -5.68 -1.01 -17.86
N ARG A 16 -6.88 -1.54 -17.60
CA ARG A 16 -8.16 -1.50 -18.39
C ARG A 16 -8.98 -2.72 -17.95
N VAL A 17 -10.29 -2.80 -17.76
CA VAL A 17 -11.53 -2.01 -17.88
C VAL A 17 -12.54 -2.81 -17.02
N CYS A 18 -13.51 -2.17 -16.39
CA CYS A 18 -14.65 -2.80 -15.72
C CYS A 18 -15.89 -2.03 -16.18
N ASP A 19 -16.99 -2.74 -16.45
CA ASP A 19 -18.33 -2.17 -16.61
C ASP A 19 -19.33 -2.83 -15.63
N PHE A 20 -20.09 -1.93 -14.99
CA PHE A 20 -21.38 -1.90 -14.26
C PHE A 20 -22.10 -3.13 -13.68
N ILE A 21 -22.83 -2.90 -12.57
CA ILE A 21 -24.31 -3.01 -12.43
C ILE A 21 -24.82 -2.00 -11.35
N VAL A 22 -25.98 -1.38 -11.62
CA VAL A 22 -26.77 -0.47 -10.76
C VAL A 22 -27.84 -1.27 -10.00
N TRP A 23 -28.07 -0.98 -8.72
CA TRP A 23 -29.09 -1.62 -7.88
C TRP A 23 -30.38 -0.75 -7.85
N HIS A 24 -31.53 -1.30 -8.24
CA HIS A 24 -32.85 -0.69 -8.04
C HIS A 24 -33.53 -1.29 -6.80
N GLY A 25 -34.13 -0.42 -5.98
CA GLY A 25 -34.75 -0.76 -4.70
C GLY A 25 -36.07 -1.54 -4.80
N ASN A 26 -36.31 -2.33 -3.76
CA ASN A 26 -37.45 -3.22 -3.53
C ASN A 26 -38.82 -2.52 -3.64
N GLN A 27 -39.76 -3.18 -4.32
CA GLN A 27 -41.20 -3.07 -4.06
C GLN A 27 -41.68 -4.28 -3.23
N PRO A 28 -42.81 -4.19 -2.49
CA PRO A 28 -43.22 -5.22 -1.56
C PRO A 28 -43.85 -6.44 -2.25
N GLU A 29 -43.63 -7.60 -1.63
CA GLU A 29 -44.01 -8.94 -2.08
C GLU A 29 -45.53 -9.11 -2.19
N ASP A 30 -46.00 -9.58 -3.35
CA ASP A 30 -47.33 -10.18 -3.52
C ASP A 30 -47.20 -11.70 -3.42
N TRP A 31 -47.92 -12.28 -2.45
CA TRP A 31 -47.95 -13.70 -2.19
C TRP A 31 -49.06 -14.33 -3.03
N THR A 32 -48.71 -15.10 -4.08
CA THR A 32 -49.41 -16.34 -4.52
C THR A 32 -49.04 -16.76 -5.96
N LEU A 33 -47.86 -17.36 -6.18
CA LEU A 33 -47.64 -18.31 -7.27
C LEU A 33 -46.55 -19.35 -6.87
N PRO A 34 -46.70 -20.63 -7.23
CA PRO A 34 -45.68 -21.64 -6.97
C PRO A 34 -44.37 -21.27 -7.69
N ARG A 35 -43.26 -21.20 -6.93
CA ARG A 35 -41.93 -20.85 -7.47
C ARG A 35 -41.55 -21.84 -8.58
N PRO A 36 -41.14 -21.37 -9.77
CA PRO A 36 -40.63 -22.26 -10.79
C PRO A 36 -39.39 -22.99 -10.25
N ILE A 37 -39.34 -24.31 -10.41
CA ILE A 37 -38.15 -25.10 -10.12
C ILE A 37 -37.09 -24.69 -11.15
N HIS A 38 -36.24 -23.73 -10.79
CA HIS A 38 -35.00 -23.50 -11.52
C HIS A 38 -34.13 -24.74 -11.34
N ARG A 39 -34.02 -25.57 -12.39
CA ARG A 39 -32.93 -26.54 -12.48
C ARG A 39 -31.64 -25.73 -12.59
N VAL A 40 -30.92 -25.56 -11.48
CA VAL A 40 -29.60 -24.93 -11.48
C VAL A 40 -28.68 -25.86 -12.26
N ALA A 41 -28.28 -25.44 -13.46
CA ALA A 41 -27.24 -26.14 -14.21
C ALA A 41 -25.91 -25.86 -13.50
N TYR A 42 -25.21 -26.90 -13.08
CA TYR A 42 -23.90 -26.77 -12.43
C TYR A 42 -22.78 -26.88 -13.46
N PHE A 43 -21.68 -26.20 -13.18
CA PHE A 43 -20.42 -26.33 -13.90
C PHE A 43 -19.51 -27.34 -13.20
N GLU A 44 -18.73 -28.03 -14.00
CA GLU A 44 -17.62 -28.85 -13.55
C GLU A 44 -16.33 -28.05 -13.68
N VAL A 45 -15.54 -27.92 -12.60
CA VAL A 45 -14.27 -27.21 -12.62
C VAL A 45 -13.14 -28.19 -12.35
N GLU A 46 -12.28 -28.35 -13.35
CA GLU A 46 -11.06 -29.16 -13.25
C GLU A 46 -9.86 -28.24 -13.02
N VAL A 47 -9.12 -28.47 -11.94
CA VAL A 47 -7.90 -27.72 -11.62
C VAL A 47 -6.69 -28.60 -11.86
N LEU A 48 -5.81 -28.16 -12.76
CA LEU A 48 -4.60 -28.86 -13.18
C LEU A 48 -3.33 -28.16 -12.70
N ASP A 49 -2.25 -28.91 -12.62
CA ASP A 49 -0.90 -28.38 -12.50
C ASP A 49 -0.43 -27.81 -13.86
N PRO A 50 0.14 -26.60 -13.91
CA PRO A 50 0.53 -25.97 -15.17
C PRO A 50 1.62 -26.72 -15.95
N ASP A 51 2.54 -27.38 -15.24
CA ASP A 51 3.72 -28.01 -15.85
C ASP A 51 3.44 -29.48 -16.23
N SER A 52 2.95 -30.25 -15.27
CA SER A 52 2.71 -31.69 -15.42
C SER A 52 1.34 -32.04 -15.99
N ARG A 53 0.41 -31.06 -16.03
CA ARG A 53 -1.01 -31.25 -16.39
C ARG A 53 -1.73 -32.30 -15.54
N THR A 54 -1.17 -32.66 -14.39
CA THR A 54 -1.83 -33.58 -13.46
C THR A 54 -3.04 -32.91 -12.84
N GLN A 55 -4.13 -33.67 -12.71
CA GLN A 55 -5.33 -33.19 -12.03
C GLN A 55 -5.06 -33.02 -10.54
N LEU A 56 -5.13 -31.77 -10.08
CA LEU A 56 -4.96 -31.41 -8.67
C LEU A 56 -6.30 -31.45 -7.92
N CYS A 57 -7.36 -30.97 -8.56
CA CYS A 57 -8.69 -30.93 -7.96
C CYS A 57 -9.79 -31.03 -9.03
N TYR A 58 -10.93 -31.57 -8.63
CA TYR A 58 -12.15 -31.60 -9.41
C TYR A 58 -13.32 -31.12 -8.55
N LEU A 59 -14.09 -30.16 -9.05
CA LEU A 59 -15.29 -29.64 -8.41
C LEU A 59 -16.47 -29.95 -9.33
N ASP A 60 -17.38 -30.82 -8.90
CA ASP A 60 -18.47 -31.37 -9.71
C ASP A 60 -19.74 -30.50 -9.73
N LYS A 61 -19.88 -29.58 -8.77
CA LYS A 61 -21.10 -28.79 -8.55
C LYS A 61 -20.79 -27.33 -8.23
N VAL A 62 -20.23 -26.61 -9.19
CA VAL A 62 -19.98 -25.16 -9.05
C VAL A 62 -21.14 -24.40 -9.67
N GLU A 63 -21.69 -23.41 -8.96
CA GLU A 63 -22.76 -22.57 -9.50
C GLU A 63 -22.22 -21.68 -10.65
N PRO A 64 -22.98 -21.43 -11.72
CA PRO A 64 -22.52 -20.62 -12.86
C PRO A 64 -22.10 -19.19 -12.48
N ASN A 65 -22.82 -18.60 -11.53
CA ASN A 65 -22.55 -17.27 -11.00
C ASN A 65 -21.47 -17.25 -9.92
N ALA A 66 -20.81 -18.39 -9.64
CA ALA A 66 -19.75 -18.47 -8.66
C ALA A 66 -18.55 -17.63 -9.12
N THR A 67 -18.00 -16.87 -8.19
CA THR A 67 -16.80 -16.07 -8.44
C THR A 67 -15.54 -16.93 -8.33
N ILE A 68 -14.46 -16.52 -8.99
CA ILE A 68 -13.15 -17.16 -8.82
C ILE A 68 -12.72 -17.20 -7.36
N LYS A 69 -13.05 -16.18 -6.56
CA LYS A 69 -12.80 -16.18 -5.12
C LYS A 69 -13.51 -17.33 -4.38
N GLU A 70 -14.74 -17.61 -4.75
CA GLU A 70 -15.51 -18.74 -4.19
C GLU A 70 -14.90 -20.06 -4.62
N ILE A 71 -14.50 -20.21 -5.89
CA ILE A 71 -13.77 -21.39 -6.39
C ILE A 71 -12.47 -21.60 -5.60
N LYS A 72 -11.68 -20.55 -5.38
CA LYS A 72 -10.46 -20.61 -4.55
C LYS A 72 -10.76 -21.04 -3.12
N THR A 73 -11.88 -20.60 -2.57
CA THR A 73 -12.34 -20.97 -1.23
C THR A 73 -12.76 -22.43 -1.17
N LEU A 74 -13.46 -22.94 -2.19
CA LEU A 74 -13.78 -24.36 -2.33
C LEU A 74 -12.52 -25.22 -2.43
N LEU A 75 -11.54 -24.79 -3.24
CA LEU A 75 -10.25 -25.47 -3.36
C LEU A 75 -9.52 -25.52 -2.01
N HIS A 76 -9.53 -24.43 -1.24
CA HIS A 76 -8.91 -24.38 0.08
C HIS A 76 -9.57 -25.33 1.08
N LYS A 77 -10.90 -25.49 1.02
CA LYS A 77 -11.63 -26.44 1.89
C LYS A 77 -11.19 -27.88 1.64
N LEU A 78 -10.90 -28.24 0.38
CA LEU A 78 -10.40 -29.57 0.02
C LEU A 78 -8.90 -29.72 0.30
N TYR A 79 -8.13 -28.66 0.05
CA TYR A 79 -6.68 -28.63 0.19
C TYR A 79 -6.22 -27.45 1.07
N PRO A 80 -6.17 -27.63 2.41
CA PRO A 80 -5.85 -26.54 3.35
C PRO A 80 -4.49 -25.86 3.11
N LYS A 81 -3.54 -26.54 2.46
CA LYS A 81 -2.22 -26.00 2.11
C LYS A 81 -2.29 -24.78 1.17
N TRP A 82 -3.30 -24.73 0.31
CA TRP A 82 -3.49 -23.66 -0.67
C TRP A 82 -4.61 -22.75 -0.20
N TYR A 83 -4.30 -21.79 0.66
CA TYR A 83 -5.26 -20.75 1.04
C TYR A 83 -5.48 -19.76 -0.12
N PRO A 84 -6.64 -19.08 -0.22
CA PRO A 84 -7.06 -18.38 -1.43
C PRO A 84 -6.05 -17.40 -2.03
N SER A 85 -5.37 -16.58 -1.22
CA SER A 85 -4.39 -15.60 -1.74
C SER A 85 -3.12 -16.22 -2.32
N ARG A 86 -2.79 -17.47 -1.95
CA ARG A 86 -1.68 -18.23 -2.54
C ARG A 86 -2.01 -18.78 -3.93
N GLN A 87 -3.29 -18.82 -4.28
CA GLN A 87 -3.78 -19.43 -5.52
C GLN A 87 -3.87 -18.38 -6.64
N ALA A 88 -3.12 -18.59 -7.72
CA ALA A 88 -3.36 -17.93 -9.00
C ALA A 88 -3.99 -18.93 -9.98
N LEU A 89 -5.29 -18.80 -10.22
CA LEU A 89 -6.02 -19.62 -11.20
C LEU A 89 -5.92 -18.98 -12.58
N LYS A 90 -5.61 -19.76 -13.60
CA LYS A 90 -5.48 -19.30 -15.00
C LYS A 90 -6.25 -20.22 -15.93
N LEU A 91 -6.79 -19.69 -17.03
CA LEU A 91 -7.41 -20.53 -18.08
C LEU A 91 -6.37 -21.20 -18.99
N HIS A 92 -5.17 -20.63 -19.08
CA HIS A 92 -4.04 -21.18 -19.81
C HIS A 92 -2.77 -21.11 -18.95
N PRO A 93 -1.82 -22.06 -19.06
CA PRO A 93 -0.61 -22.06 -18.24
C PRO A 93 0.19 -20.75 -18.34
N GLU A 94 0.34 -20.24 -19.57
CA GLU A 94 1.02 -18.97 -19.89
C GLU A 94 0.08 -17.75 -19.84
N GLY A 95 -1.20 -17.96 -19.53
CA GLY A 95 -2.20 -16.91 -19.44
C GLY A 95 -2.05 -16.03 -18.20
N LYS A 96 -2.82 -14.94 -18.19
CA LYS A 96 -2.98 -14.10 -16.99
C LYS A 96 -3.81 -14.82 -15.93
N ALA A 97 -3.50 -14.55 -14.67
CA ALA A 97 -4.34 -14.99 -13.56
C ALA A 97 -5.71 -14.33 -13.64
N LEU A 98 -6.75 -15.12 -13.38
CA LEU A 98 -8.12 -14.67 -13.24
C LEU A 98 -8.27 -13.82 -11.98
N LYS A 99 -9.14 -12.81 -12.06
CA LYS A 99 -9.43 -11.93 -10.93
C LYS A 99 -10.40 -12.62 -9.99
N ASP A 100 -10.34 -12.26 -8.72
CA ASP A 100 -11.21 -12.84 -7.69
C ASP A 100 -12.69 -12.53 -7.94
N GLU A 101 -12.99 -11.43 -8.62
CA GLU A 101 -14.34 -10.99 -8.97
C GLU A 101 -14.88 -11.58 -10.28
N ASP A 102 -14.03 -12.23 -11.08
CA ASP A 102 -14.48 -12.83 -12.34
C ASP A 102 -15.51 -13.94 -12.03
N VAL A 103 -16.61 -13.95 -12.79
CA VAL A 103 -17.71 -14.90 -12.63
C VAL A 103 -17.50 -16.06 -13.60
N LEU A 104 -17.73 -17.29 -13.14
CA LEU A 104 -17.43 -18.49 -13.91
C LEU A 104 -18.14 -18.54 -15.28
N GLU A 105 -19.43 -18.17 -15.33
CA GLU A 105 -20.21 -18.17 -16.58
C GLU A 105 -19.80 -17.09 -17.60
N ASP A 106 -19.14 -16.01 -17.14
CA ASP A 106 -18.65 -14.94 -18.01
C ASP A 106 -17.30 -15.28 -18.66
N LEU A 107 -16.64 -16.35 -18.19
CA LEU A 107 -15.37 -16.82 -18.74
C LEU A 107 -15.59 -17.59 -20.04
N PRO A 108 -14.60 -17.61 -20.95
CA PRO A 108 -14.68 -18.36 -22.20
C PRO A 108 -14.51 -19.88 -21.97
N VAL A 109 -15.39 -20.47 -21.16
CA VAL A 109 -15.40 -21.88 -20.77
C VAL A 109 -16.76 -22.51 -21.09
N GLY A 110 -16.77 -23.82 -21.34
CA GLY A 110 -18.02 -24.58 -21.50
C GLY A 110 -18.62 -24.98 -20.14
N THR A 111 -19.49 -25.98 -20.13
CA THR A 111 -20.03 -26.57 -18.88
C THR A 111 -18.94 -27.23 -18.02
N THR A 112 -17.80 -27.54 -18.63
CA THR A 112 -16.59 -28.00 -17.96
C THR A 112 -15.50 -26.95 -18.15
N ALA A 113 -15.00 -26.38 -17.05
CA ALA A 113 -13.96 -25.36 -17.03
C ALA A 113 -12.64 -25.97 -16.53
N THR A 114 -11.63 -25.99 -17.40
CA THR A 114 -10.27 -26.38 -17.01
C THR A 114 -9.49 -25.13 -16.59
N MET A 115 -8.94 -25.15 -15.38
CA MET A 115 -8.12 -24.09 -14.81
C MET A 115 -6.76 -24.64 -14.38
N PHE A 116 -5.74 -23.82 -14.43
CA PHE A 116 -4.38 -24.14 -13.97
C PHE A 116 -4.08 -23.39 -12.68
N LEU A 117 -3.67 -24.12 -11.65
CA LEU A 117 -3.28 -23.53 -10.36
C LEU A 117 -1.78 -23.24 -10.35
N GLN A 118 -1.43 -21.96 -10.32
CA GLN A 118 -0.07 -21.54 -9.99
C GLN A 118 0.02 -21.17 -8.50
N ASP A 119 0.95 -21.81 -7.81
CA ASP A 119 1.24 -21.53 -6.40
C ASP A 119 2.16 -20.31 -6.28
N LEU A 120 1.64 -19.20 -5.73
CA LEU A 120 2.39 -17.96 -5.53
C LEU A 120 3.30 -17.98 -4.29
N GLY A 121 3.29 -19.07 -3.51
CA GLY A 121 3.96 -19.16 -2.22
C GLY A 121 3.26 -18.34 -1.12
N PRO A 122 3.92 -18.14 0.04
CA PRO A 122 3.35 -17.37 1.13
C PRO A 122 3.05 -15.91 0.75
N GLN A 123 1.81 -15.48 0.93
CA GLN A 123 1.31 -14.13 0.61
C GLN A 123 0.81 -13.44 1.89
N LEU A 124 1.05 -12.14 2.00
CA LEU A 124 0.48 -11.31 3.08
C LEU A 124 -0.36 -10.18 2.49
N SER A 125 -1.39 -9.77 3.25
CA SER A 125 -2.24 -8.64 2.87
C SER A 125 -1.47 -7.32 2.95
N TRP A 126 -1.87 -6.35 2.13
CA TRP A 126 -1.30 -4.99 2.15
C TRP A 126 -1.30 -4.37 3.55
N THR A 127 -2.34 -4.58 4.35
CA THR A 127 -2.37 -4.12 5.75
C THR A 127 -1.16 -4.64 6.54
N MET A 128 -0.84 -5.94 6.43
CA MET A 128 0.30 -6.53 7.14
C MET A 128 1.64 -6.00 6.61
N VAL A 129 1.73 -5.72 5.30
CA VAL A 129 2.92 -5.09 4.69
C VAL A 129 3.17 -3.72 5.34
N PHE A 130 2.20 -2.82 5.30
CA PHE A 130 2.35 -1.47 5.84
C PHE A 130 2.60 -1.45 7.35
N LEU A 131 2.01 -2.39 8.10
CA LEU A 131 2.30 -2.57 9.51
C LEU A 131 3.76 -2.98 9.74
N ALA A 132 4.24 -4.02 9.06
CA ALA A 132 5.61 -4.49 9.20
C ALA A 132 6.64 -3.43 8.80
N GLU A 133 6.38 -2.71 7.70
CA GLU A 133 7.20 -1.59 7.23
C GLU A 133 7.23 -0.43 8.24
N SER A 134 6.20 -0.24 9.06
CA SER A 134 6.10 0.89 10.01
C SER A 134 6.54 0.54 11.44
N VAL A 135 6.29 -0.69 11.92
CA VAL A 135 6.68 -1.14 13.27
C VAL A 135 8.20 -1.19 13.41
N GLY A 136 8.91 -1.65 12.37
CA GLY A 136 10.35 -1.81 12.42
C GLY A 136 11.11 -0.51 12.63
N PRO A 137 10.94 0.52 11.77
CA PRO A 137 11.60 1.80 11.94
C PRO A 137 11.35 2.42 13.32
N LEU A 138 10.11 2.31 13.82
CA LEU A 138 9.75 2.77 15.17
C LEU A 138 10.60 2.08 16.23
N PHE A 139 10.64 0.74 16.21
CA PHE A 139 11.41 -0.03 17.19
C PHE A 139 12.91 0.21 17.04
N VAL A 140 13.43 0.10 15.83
CA VAL A 140 14.85 0.28 15.49
C VAL A 140 15.35 1.64 15.97
N TYR A 141 14.64 2.73 15.68
CA TYR A 141 15.06 4.07 16.12
C TYR A 141 15.19 4.15 17.64
N LEU A 142 14.24 3.57 18.38
CA LEU A 142 14.25 3.57 19.84
C LEU A 142 15.47 2.83 20.41
N LEU A 143 15.95 1.76 19.76
CA LEU A 143 17.17 1.05 20.17
C LEU A 143 18.39 1.98 20.16
N PHE A 144 18.52 2.81 19.10
CA PHE A 144 19.61 3.79 18.99
C PHE A 144 19.41 4.98 19.93
N TYR A 145 18.17 5.44 20.13
CA TYR A 145 17.85 6.54 21.06
C TYR A 145 18.18 6.20 22.51
N TYR A 146 17.81 4.99 22.96
CA TYR A 146 18.17 4.50 24.29
C TYR A 146 19.63 4.06 24.41
N ARG A 147 20.40 4.13 23.31
CA ARG A 147 21.81 3.72 23.25
C ARG A 147 22.03 2.37 23.90
N LEU A 148 21.32 1.36 23.40
CA LEU A 148 21.47 0.00 23.91
C LEU A 148 22.96 -0.43 23.90
N PRO A 149 23.36 -1.34 24.80
CA PRO A 149 24.71 -1.88 24.81
C PRO A 149 25.13 -2.36 23.42
N PHE A 150 26.44 -2.32 23.15
CA PHE A 150 27.06 -2.70 21.87
C PHE A 150 26.93 -1.69 20.72
N ILE A 151 26.10 -0.64 20.80
CA ILE A 151 25.93 0.32 19.70
C ILE A 151 27.03 1.40 19.66
N TYR A 152 27.23 2.14 20.76
CA TYR A 152 28.16 3.28 20.85
C TYR A 152 29.31 3.06 21.85
N GLY A 153 29.50 1.82 22.29
CA GLY A 153 30.49 1.43 23.30
C GLY A 153 29.97 1.45 24.75
N PRO A 154 30.65 0.73 25.66
CA PRO A 154 30.18 0.55 27.04
C PRO A 154 29.97 1.86 27.81
N ALA A 155 30.85 2.85 27.62
CA ALA A 155 30.81 4.14 28.33
C ALA A 155 29.54 4.98 28.04
N HIS A 156 28.83 4.68 26.94
CA HIS A 156 27.64 5.41 26.52
C HIS A 156 26.36 4.57 26.59
N SER A 157 26.43 3.35 27.12
CA SER A 157 25.28 2.46 27.26
C SER A 157 24.21 3.10 28.15
N TYR A 158 22.97 3.17 27.67
CA TYR A 158 21.84 3.81 28.36
C TYR A 158 22.04 5.28 28.72
N SER A 159 23.04 5.94 28.17
CA SER A 159 23.24 7.38 28.35
C SER A 159 22.22 8.18 27.55
N ARG A 160 21.81 9.35 28.05
CA ARG A 160 20.93 10.28 27.32
C ARG A 160 21.75 11.37 26.66
N SER A 161 21.39 11.75 25.43
CA SER A 161 21.96 12.93 24.78
C SER A 161 21.55 14.20 25.54
N PRO A 162 22.47 15.16 25.79
CA PRO A 162 22.13 16.44 26.41
C PRO A 162 21.38 17.38 25.45
N HIS A 163 21.39 17.08 24.14
CA HIS A 163 20.86 17.97 23.12
C HIS A 163 19.35 17.81 22.95
N ALA A 164 18.60 18.90 23.15
CA ALA A 164 17.15 18.90 23.02
C ALA A 164 16.66 18.44 21.63
N VAL A 165 17.42 18.75 20.56
CA VAL A 165 17.10 18.34 19.19
C VAL A 165 17.06 16.82 19.02
N VAL A 166 17.90 16.06 19.73
CA VAL A 166 17.91 14.58 19.66
C VAL A 166 16.63 14.01 20.26
N ARG A 167 16.19 14.57 21.39
CA ARG A 167 14.91 14.21 22.01
C ARG A 167 13.71 14.60 21.14
N LEU A 168 13.73 15.80 20.55
CA LEU A 168 12.69 16.23 19.60
C LEU A 168 12.66 15.35 18.35
N ALA A 169 13.83 14.97 17.83
CA ALA A 169 13.93 14.07 16.68
C ALA A 169 13.33 12.69 16.99
N CYS A 170 13.61 12.15 18.17
CA CYS A 170 12.97 10.92 18.63
C CYS A 170 11.44 11.05 18.72
N ILE A 171 10.95 12.16 19.30
CA ILE A 171 9.50 12.41 19.41
C ILE A 171 8.87 12.50 18.02
N CYS A 172 9.43 13.29 17.11
CA CYS A 172 8.95 13.42 15.74
C CYS A 172 8.92 12.09 14.99
N HIS A 173 10.03 11.34 15.02
CA HIS A 173 10.12 10.04 14.37
C HIS A 173 9.11 9.04 14.94
N THR A 174 9.01 8.96 16.26
CA THR A 174 8.03 8.11 16.94
C THR A 174 6.59 8.49 16.58
N LEU A 175 6.25 9.79 16.64
CA LEU A 175 4.91 10.27 16.28
C LEU A 175 4.55 9.97 14.83
N HIS A 176 5.49 10.17 13.91
CA HIS A 176 5.31 9.85 12.49
C HIS A 176 4.95 8.38 12.27
N TYR A 177 5.75 7.45 12.81
CA TYR A 177 5.48 6.02 12.64
C TYR A 177 4.25 5.54 13.43
N ILE A 178 3.97 6.10 14.61
CA ILE A 178 2.70 5.82 15.32
C ILE A 178 1.51 6.30 14.50
N LYS A 179 1.55 7.51 13.92
CA LYS A 179 0.51 8.00 13.01
C LYS A 179 0.32 7.03 11.85
N ARG A 180 1.40 6.60 11.18
CA ARG A 180 1.32 5.63 10.08
C ARG A 180 0.70 4.29 10.50
N LEU A 181 1.02 3.79 11.70
CA LEU A 181 0.40 2.57 12.24
C LEU A 181 -1.10 2.77 12.48
N VAL A 182 -1.48 3.88 13.12
CA VAL A 182 -2.89 4.23 13.37
C VAL A 182 -3.64 4.38 12.05
N GLU A 183 -3.08 5.09 11.08
CA GLU A 183 -3.68 5.23 9.76
C GLU A 183 -3.82 3.87 9.06
N THR A 184 -2.81 3.00 9.13
CA THR A 184 -2.86 1.67 8.51
C THR A 184 -4.00 0.81 9.09
N ILE A 185 -4.24 0.90 10.40
CA ILE A 185 -5.26 0.10 11.09
C ILE A 185 -6.66 0.70 10.90
N PHE A 186 -6.79 2.02 11.01
CA PHE A 186 -8.10 2.68 11.15
C PHE A 186 -8.52 3.55 9.97
N VAL A 187 -7.57 4.00 9.13
CA VAL A 187 -7.84 4.99 8.07
C VAL A 187 -7.65 4.41 6.67
N HIS A 188 -6.66 3.55 6.43
CA HIS A 188 -6.41 3.03 5.10
C HIS A 188 -7.39 1.90 4.77
N ARG A 189 -8.04 2.03 3.60
CA ARG A 189 -8.78 0.95 2.96
C ARG A 189 -7.92 0.38 1.84
N PHE A 190 -7.23 -0.72 2.13
CA PHE A 190 -6.42 -1.40 1.14
C PHE A 190 -7.31 -2.25 0.21
N SER A 191 -6.90 -2.39 -1.04
CA SER A 191 -7.53 -3.34 -1.97
C SER A 191 -7.27 -4.78 -1.53
N GLN A 192 -8.05 -5.74 -2.03
CA GLN A 192 -7.92 -7.17 -1.67
C GLN A 192 -6.66 -7.86 -2.23
N GLY A 193 -5.68 -7.09 -2.71
CA GLY A 193 -4.40 -7.62 -3.17
C GLY A 193 -3.52 -8.15 -2.05
N THR A 194 -2.57 -9.01 -2.42
CA THR A 194 -1.54 -9.54 -1.52
C THR A 194 -0.17 -9.44 -2.17
N LEU A 195 0.89 -9.53 -1.35
CA LEU A 195 2.27 -9.44 -1.80
C LEU A 195 3.08 -10.65 -1.28
N PRO A 196 4.05 -11.18 -2.06
CA PRO A 196 4.90 -12.27 -1.63
C PRO A 196 5.75 -11.88 -0.41
N VAL A 197 5.91 -12.81 0.54
CA VAL A 197 6.68 -12.56 1.78
C VAL A 197 8.12 -12.12 1.52
N GLN A 198 8.78 -12.66 0.49
CA GLN A 198 10.17 -12.28 0.16
C GLN A 198 10.30 -10.80 -0.20
N THR A 199 9.37 -10.27 -0.98
CA THR A 199 9.32 -8.85 -1.35
C THR A 199 9.10 -7.98 -0.12
N ILE A 200 8.22 -8.41 0.79
CA ILE A 200 7.95 -7.69 2.05
C ILE A 200 9.20 -7.65 2.92
N MET A 201 9.94 -8.77 3.03
CA MET A 201 11.18 -8.81 3.78
C MET A 201 12.22 -7.84 3.21
N LEU A 202 12.33 -7.72 1.89
CA LEU A 202 13.23 -6.77 1.25
C LEU A 202 12.83 -5.31 1.55
N ASN A 203 11.54 -4.99 1.46
CA ASN A 203 11.03 -3.67 1.83
C ASN A 203 11.31 -3.35 3.30
N CYS A 204 11.07 -4.30 4.21
CA CYS A 204 11.37 -4.15 5.62
C CYS A 204 12.86 -3.88 5.85
N VAL A 205 13.76 -4.68 5.26
CA VAL A 205 15.21 -4.45 5.36
C VAL A 205 15.59 -3.06 4.88
N TYR A 206 15.00 -2.60 3.77
CA TYR A 206 15.20 -1.25 3.25
C TYR A 206 14.78 -0.18 4.29
N TYR A 207 13.52 -0.17 4.73
CA TYR A 207 13.01 0.86 5.64
C TYR A 207 13.68 0.82 7.02
N TRP A 208 13.90 -0.38 7.55
CA TRP A 208 14.52 -0.58 8.86
C TRP A 208 16.00 -0.22 8.83
N GLY A 209 16.69 -0.52 7.72
CA GLY A 209 18.08 -0.15 7.49
C GLY A 209 18.26 1.36 7.43
N PHE A 210 17.41 2.08 6.69
CA PHE A 210 17.43 3.55 6.66
C PHE A 210 17.13 4.15 8.03
N ALA A 211 16.15 3.59 8.76
CA ALA A 211 15.85 4.00 10.13
C ALA A 211 17.04 3.79 11.09
N ALA A 212 17.73 2.65 10.97
CA ALA A 212 18.95 2.39 11.73
C ALA A 212 20.05 3.40 11.37
N TRP A 213 20.26 3.65 10.08
CA TRP A 213 21.31 4.54 9.59
C TRP A 213 21.11 5.97 10.10
N LEU A 214 19.91 6.54 9.93
CA LEU A 214 19.61 7.89 10.44
C LEU A 214 19.65 7.94 11.97
N ALA A 215 19.13 6.92 12.65
CA ALA A 215 19.07 6.92 14.11
C ALA A 215 20.47 6.79 14.72
N TYR A 216 21.38 6.05 14.08
CA TYR A 216 22.77 5.94 14.47
C TYR A 216 23.44 7.32 14.54
N TYR A 217 23.33 8.12 13.47
CA TYR A 217 23.99 9.42 13.43
C TYR A 217 23.33 10.47 14.33
N ILE A 218 21.99 10.52 14.39
CA ILE A 218 21.27 11.49 15.23
C ILE A 218 21.55 11.25 16.72
N ASN A 219 21.64 9.98 17.14
CA ASN A 219 21.79 9.61 18.54
C ASN A 219 23.25 9.38 18.96
N HIS A 220 24.20 9.49 18.03
CA HIS A 220 25.62 9.29 18.29
C HIS A 220 26.13 10.21 19.41
N PRO A 221 27.03 9.76 20.31
CA PRO A 221 27.63 10.61 21.35
C PRO A 221 28.33 11.87 20.82
N LEU A 222 28.85 11.80 19.60
CA LEU A 222 29.53 12.91 18.91
C LEU A 222 28.60 13.78 18.05
N TYR A 223 27.27 13.61 18.16
CA TYR A 223 26.32 14.43 17.42
C TYR A 223 26.45 15.91 17.80
N THR A 224 26.61 16.77 16.80
CA THR A 224 26.66 18.22 16.97
C THR A 224 25.30 18.85 16.66
N THR A 225 24.90 19.85 17.44
CA THR A 225 23.64 20.56 17.19
C THR A 225 23.64 21.32 15.86
N PRO A 226 22.47 21.54 15.24
CA PRO A 226 22.33 22.33 14.01
C PRO A 226 22.95 23.72 14.10
N MET A 227 23.50 24.18 12.97
CA MET A 227 24.34 25.38 12.87
C MET A 227 23.59 26.66 13.23
N TYR A 228 22.31 26.77 12.85
CA TYR A 228 21.50 27.97 13.10
C TYR A 228 20.72 27.90 14.43
N GLY A 229 21.04 26.93 15.29
CA GLY A 229 20.58 26.85 16.67
C GLY A 229 19.07 26.65 16.83
N LYS A 230 18.51 27.24 17.90
CA LYS A 230 17.13 27.00 18.34
C LYS A 230 16.08 27.42 17.30
N LEU A 231 16.30 28.52 16.58
CA LEU A 231 15.34 29.02 15.60
C LEU A 231 15.10 27.99 14.50
N GLN A 232 16.16 27.43 13.92
CA GLN A 232 16.08 26.35 12.93
C GLN A 232 15.36 25.12 13.48
N ILE A 233 15.68 24.70 14.71
CA ILE A 233 15.07 23.53 15.32
C ILE A 233 13.56 23.71 15.49
N TYR A 234 13.12 24.83 16.07
CA TYR A 234 11.71 25.05 16.38
C TYR A 234 10.88 25.41 15.14
N SER A 235 11.42 26.15 14.17
CA SER A 235 10.72 26.43 12.92
C SER A 235 10.53 25.16 12.08
N ALA A 236 11.56 24.30 12.01
CA ALA A 236 11.48 23.02 11.34
C ALA A 236 10.54 22.04 12.07
N LEU A 237 10.53 22.04 13.41
CA LEU A 237 9.56 21.27 14.20
C LEU A 237 8.12 21.72 13.91
N LEU A 238 7.85 23.03 13.87
CA LEU A 238 6.52 23.54 13.55
C LEU A 238 6.08 23.10 12.15
N MET A 239 6.97 23.24 11.16
CA MET A 239 6.69 22.80 9.79
C MET A 239 6.45 21.29 9.71
N PHE A 240 7.24 20.48 10.42
CA PHE A 240 7.05 19.04 10.52
C PHE A 240 5.63 18.70 11.03
N LEU A 241 5.20 19.32 12.13
CA LEU A 241 3.88 19.07 12.72
C LEU A 241 2.73 19.50 11.78
N ILE A 242 2.87 20.64 11.11
CA ILE A 242 1.90 21.09 10.09
C ILE A 242 1.81 20.05 8.96
N CYS A 243 2.93 19.50 8.52
CA CYS A 243 2.97 18.50 7.47
C CYS A 243 2.36 17.15 7.90
N GLU A 244 2.64 16.69 9.12
CA GLU A 244 2.02 15.46 9.68
C GLU A 244 0.50 15.60 9.77
N CYS A 245 0.01 16.73 10.27
CA CYS A 245 -1.42 17.04 10.32
C CYS A 245 -2.05 17.12 8.91
N GLY A 246 -1.31 17.71 7.97
CA GLY A 246 -1.72 17.78 6.57
C GLY A 246 -1.83 16.41 5.92
N ASN A 247 -0.81 15.58 6.05
CA ASN A 247 -0.77 14.21 5.54
C ASN A 247 -1.94 13.37 6.10
N PHE A 248 -2.15 13.42 7.42
CA PHE A 248 -3.28 12.75 8.07
C PHE A 248 -4.64 13.24 7.55
N SER A 249 -4.81 14.55 7.41
CA SER A 249 -6.04 15.16 6.86
C SER A 249 -6.33 14.68 5.45
N ILE A 250 -5.30 14.57 4.59
CA ILE A 250 -5.46 14.02 3.25
C ILE A 250 -5.85 12.54 3.30
N ASN A 251 -5.18 11.72 4.12
CA ASN A 251 -5.49 10.29 4.23
C ASN A 251 -6.93 10.04 4.70
N LEU A 252 -7.41 10.85 5.65
CA LEU A 252 -8.82 10.83 6.07
C LEU A 252 -9.78 11.19 4.94
N SER A 253 -9.46 12.22 4.15
CA SER A 253 -10.29 12.58 2.98
C SER A 253 -10.29 11.48 1.92
N LEU A 254 -9.15 10.83 1.69
CA LEU A 254 -9.03 9.72 0.74
C LEU A 254 -9.81 8.48 1.18
N ASN A 255 -9.92 8.20 2.49
CA ASN A 255 -10.76 7.10 3.00
C ASN A 255 -12.24 7.28 2.64
N ARG A 256 -12.73 8.52 2.62
CA ARG A 256 -14.14 8.82 2.31
C ARG A 256 -14.50 8.58 0.85
N ILE A 257 -13.51 8.47 -0.03
CA ILE A 257 -13.73 8.27 -1.45
C ILE A 257 -14.01 6.78 -1.69
N SER A 258 -15.13 6.51 -2.34
CA SER A 258 -15.43 5.15 -2.79
C SER A 258 -14.45 4.73 -3.88
N SER A 259 -14.16 3.44 -3.92
CA SER A 259 -13.38 2.81 -4.98
C SER A 259 -14.05 1.51 -5.37
N ASN A 260 -14.12 1.24 -6.68
CA ASN A 260 -14.58 -0.03 -7.21
C ASN A 260 -13.34 -0.89 -7.44
N GLY A 261 -12.94 -1.66 -6.42
CA GLY A 261 -11.69 -2.42 -6.43
C GLY A 261 -10.47 -1.50 -6.44
N SER A 262 -9.65 -1.56 -7.49
CA SER A 262 -8.45 -0.71 -7.65
C SER A 262 -8.71 0.63 -8.34
N LYS A 263 -9.93 0.86 -8.86
CA LYS A 263 -10.25 2.05 -9.65
C LYS A 263 -10.89 3.16 -8.81
N PRO A 264 -10.41 4.40 -8.91
CA PRO A 264 -11.05 5.52 -8.25
C PRO A 264 -12.39 5.82 -8.94
N THR A 265 -13.49 5.82 -8.20
CA THR A 265 -14.80 6.21 -8.73
C THR A 265 -15.04 7.72 -8.67
N GLN A 266 -14.20 8.44 -7.91
CA GLN A 266 -14.34 9.87 -7.69
C GLN A 266 -12.96 10.54 -7.63
N ILE A 267 -12.90 11.76 -8.17
CA ILE A 267 -11.74 12.64 -8.07
C ILE A 267 -11.69 13.21 -6.64
N PRO A 268 -10.55 13.10 -5.92
CA PRO A 268 -10.38 13.76 -4.64
C PRO A 268 -10.45 15.27 -4.81
N ASN A 269 -11.33 15.91 -4.05
CA ASN A 269 -11.55 17.35 -4.10
C ASN A 269 -11.28 18.00 -2.73
N PRO A 270 -10.87 19.28 -2.73
CA PRO A 270 -10.66 20.02 -1.51
C PRO A 270 -11.96 20.18 -0.73
N THR A 271 -11.83 20.24 0.60
CA THR A 271 -12.92 20.36 1.56
C THR A 271 -12.77 21.65 2.37
N ASN A 272 -13.65 21.88 3.35
CA ASN A 272 -13.54 23.00 4.29
C ASN A 272 -12.26 22.95 5.14
N ASN A 273 -11.57 21.80 5.21
CA ASN A 273 -10.28 21.70 5.89
C ASN A 273 -9.16 22.31 5.01
N PRO A 274 -8.44 23.36 5.46
CA PRO A 274 -7.40 24.02 4.67
C PRO A 274 -6.26 23.09 4.24
N PHE A 275 -5.97 22.03 5.01
CA PHE A 275 -4.98 21.03 4.62
C PHE A 275 -5.34 20.26 3.34
N THR A 276 -6.63 20.22 2.99
CA THR A 276 -7.10 19.55 1.78
C THR A 276 -7.07 20.45 0.55
N TRP A 277 -6.82 21.75 0.70
CA TRP A 277 -6.76 22.69 -0.42
C TRP A 277 -5.60 22.40 -1.38
N LEU A 278 -4.61 21.64 -0.94
CA LEU A 278 -3.53 21.20 -1.82
C LEU A 278 -4.06 20.34 -2.99
N PHE A 279 -5.25 19.72 -2.87
CA PHE A 279 -5.94 19.07 -4.00
C PHE A 279 -6.27 20.03 -5.16
N PHE A 280 -6.29 21.35 -4.97
CA PHE A 280 -6.42 22.27 -6.10
C PHE A 280 -5.21 22.17 -7.06
N PHE A 281 -4.02 21.87 -6.54
CA PHE A 281 -2.77 21.97 -7.28
C PHE A 281 -2.10 20.64 -7.58
N VAL A 282 -2.28 19.64 -6.71
CA VAL A 282 -1.59 18.34 -6.83
C VAL A 282 -2.55 17.18 -6.67
N SER A 283 -2.20 16.07 -7.31
CA SER A 283 -3.01 14.84 -7.33
C SER A 283 -2.80 14.00 -6.07
N CYS A 284 -1.57 14.01 -5.54
CA CYS A 284 -1.17 13.22 -4.38
C CYS A 284 -0.64 14.11 -3.24
N PRO A 285 -1.48 14.95 -2.62
CA PRO A 285 -1.03 15.90 -1.59
C PRO A 285 -0.53 15.20 -0.32
N ASN A 286 -0.92 13.95 -0.06
CA ASN A 286 -0.36 13.13 1.01
C ASN A 286 1.16 12.95 0.82
N TYR A 287 1.62 12.66 -0.40
CA TYR A 287 3.05 12.54 -0.69
C TYR A 287 3.76 13.89 -0.59
N THR A 288 3.12 14.99 -1.00
CA THR A 288 3.69 16.33 -0.81
C THR A 288 3.94 16.63 0.66
N TYR A 289 2.94 16.39 1.52
CA TYR A 289 3.10 16.59 2.96
C TYR A 289 4.15 15.64 3.57
N GLU A 290 4.21 14.39 3.13
CA GLU A 290 5.22 13.42 3.59
C GLU A 290 6.63 13.92 3.27
N VAL A 291 6.88 14.36 2.04
CA VAL A 291 8.17 14.91 1.60
C VAL A 291 8.53 16.15 2.41
N CYS A 292 7.58 17.07 2.61
CA CYS A 292 7.80 18.28 3.41
C CYS A 292 8.08 17.96 4.89
N ALA A 293 7.46 16.93 5.45
CA ALA A 293 7.75 16.46 6.81
C ALA A 293 9.20 15.96 6.90
N TRP A 294 9.64 15.08 6.00
CA TRP A 294 11.02 14.57 5.99
C TRP A 294 12.07 15.63 5.66
N LEU A 295 11.74 16.59 4.80
CA LEU A 295 12.58 17.77 4.55
C LEU A 295 12.71 18.62 5.81
N SER A 296 11.60 18.87 6.52
CA SER A 296 11.62 19.58 7.80
C SER A 296 12.44 18.82 8.85
N PHE A 297 12.32 17.50 8.90
CA PHE A 297 13.12 16.64 9.78
C PHE A 297 14.62 16.70 9.44
N THR A 298 14.96 16.77 8.15
CA THR A 298 16.34 16.99 7.67
C THR A 298 16.86 18.34 8.13
N VAL A 299 16.09 19.42 7.97
CA VAL A 299 16.49 20.76 8.44
C VAL A 299 16.61 20.81 9.95
N MET A 300 15.69 20.17 10.69
CA MET A 300 15.71 20.14 12.15
C MET A 300 16.94 19.42 12.71
N THR A 301 17.35 18.31 12.10
CA THR A 301 18.47 17.49 12.56
C THR A 301 19.80 17.86 11.91
N GLN A 302 19.78 18.55 10.77
CA GLN A 302 20.94 18.86 9.94
C GLN A 302 21.86 17.65 9.72
N CYS A 303 21.26 16.49 9.46
CA CYS A 303 21.94 15.20 9.41
C CYS A 303 21.91 14.63 7.97
N VAL A 304 23.08 14.33 7.40
CA VAL A 304 23.22 13.91 6.00
C VAL A 304 22.41 12.64 5.66
N PRO A 305 22.48 11.54 6.45
CA PRO A 305 21.64 10.37 6.22
C PRO A 305 20.14 10.67 6.10
N VAL A 306 19.64 11.66 6.87
CA VAL A 306 18.22 12.07 6.80
C VAL A 306 17.92 12.77 5.48
N GLY A 307 18.83 13.63 5.01
CA GLY A 307 18.71 14.29 3.71
C GLY A 307 18.73 13.29 2.55
N VAL A 308 19.62 12.28 2.61
CA VAL A 308 19.67 11.20 1.61
C VAL A 308 18.38 10.39 1.60
N PHE A 309 17.88 9.98 2.77
CA PHE A 309 16.60 9.28 2.89
C PHE A 309 15.44 10.10 2.32
N THR A 310 15.39 11.40 2.62
CA THR A 310 14.38 12.33 2.11
C THR A 310 14.43 12.40 0.58
N PHE A 311 15.64 12.51 0.00
CA PHE A 311 15.81 12.58 -1.46
C PHE A 311 15.37 11.30 -2.16
N ILE A 312 15.82 10.13 -1.68
CA ILE A 312 15.43 8.83 -2.26
C ILE A 312 13.91 8.63 -2.12
N GLY A 313 13.36 8.93 -0.95
CA GLY A 313 11.91 8.86 -0.70
C GLY A 313 11.12 9.81 -1.62
N PHE A 314 11.62 11.02 -1.86
CA PHE A 314 11.02 11.97 -2.80
C PHE A 314 10.98 11.42 -4.22
N VAL A 315 12.08 10.84 -4.72
CA VAL A 315 12.12 10.23 -6.05
C VAL A 315 11.10 9.09 -6.15
N GLN A 316 11.09 8.19 -5.16
CA GLN A 316 10.16 7.05 -5.15
C GLN A 316 8.70 7.49 -5.12
N MET A 317 8.34 8.41 -4.22
CA MET A 317 6.98 8.95 -4.14
C MET A 317 6.58 9.72 -5.39
N THR A 318 7.52 10.39 -6.06
CA THR A 318 7.27 11.05 -7.35
C THR A 318 6.89 10.04 -8.42
N ILE A 319 7.59 8.90 -8.51
CA ILE A 319 7.26 7.83 -9.47
C ILE A 319 5.83 7.33 -9.23
N TRP A 320 5.49 6.99 -7.98
CA TRP A 320 4.14 6.55 -7.60
C TRP A 320 3.07 7.63 -7.86
N ALA A 321 3.37 8.89 -7.54
CA ALA A 321 2.44 10.00 -7.75
C ALA A 321 2.11 10.18 -9.24
N ARG A 322 3.10 10.03 -10.12
CA ARG A 322 2.92 10.15 -11.58
C ARG A 322 2.07 9.02 -12.14
N GLU A 323 2.27 7.80 -11.68
CA GLU A 323 1.46 6.65 -12.07
C GLU A 323 -0.01 6.83 -11.63
N LYS A 324 -0.21 7.28 -10.38
CA LYS A 324 -1.54 7.57 -9.86
C LYS A 324 -2.23 8.73 -10.60
N HIS A 325 -1.48 9.79 -10.89
CA HIS A 325 -1.97 10.92 -11.69
C HIS A 325 -2.40 10.48 -13.09
N ARG A 326 -1.59 9.69 -13.79
CA ARG A 326 -1.94 9.13 -15.11
C ARG A 326 -3.22 8.29 -15.06
N THR A 327 -3.40 7.52 -13.99
CA THR A 327 -4.62 6.72 -13.79
C THR A 327 -5.85 7.62 -13.63
N TYR A 328 -5.76 8.69 -12.84
CA TYR A 328 -6.86 9.65 -12.70
C TYR A 328 -7.21 10.34 -14.02
N VAL A 329 -6.21 10.80 -14.79
CA VAL A 329 -6.43 11.45 -16.09
C VAL A 329 -7.11 10.49 -17.09
N LYS A 330 -6.79 9.20 -17.03
CA LYS A 330 -7.36 8.19 -17.94
C LYS A 330 -8.77 7.77 -17.55
N GLU A 331 -9.03 7.57 -16.27
CA GLU A 331 -10.29 6.97 -15.79
C GLU A 331 -11.34 8.02 -15.40
N CYS A 332 -10.96 9.27 -15.11
CA CYS A 332 -11.89 10.32 -14.70
C CYS A 332 -12.03 11.39 -15.80
N LYS A 333 -13.23 11.50 -16.40
CA LYS A 333 -13.51 12.43 -17.51
C LYS A 333 -13.35 13.92 -17.13
N ASP A 334 -13.69 14.29 -15.90
CA ASP A 334 -13.67 15.69 -15.43
C ASP A 334 -12.41 16.03 -14.61
N TYR A 335 -11.25 15.44 -14.97
CA TYR A 335 -10.02 15.65 -14.22
C TYR A 335 -9.42 17.05 -14.46
N PRO A 336 -9.07 17.82 -13.40
CA PRO A 336 -8.53 19.17 -13.59
C PRO A 336 -7.15 19.18 -14.26
N GLU A 337 -7.02 19.87 -15.39
CA GLU A 337 -5.78 19.93 -16.20
C GLU A 337 -4.61 20.60 -15.49
N LEU A 338 -4.88 21.53 -14.56
CA LEU A 338 -3.85 22.28 -13.82
C LEU A 338 -3.21 21.47 -12.67
N ARG A 339 -3.70 20.26 -12.37
CA ARG A 339 -3.14 19.43 -11.30
C ARG A 339 -1.84 18.78 -11.75
N SER A 340 -0.81 18.95 -10.94
CA SER A 340 0.47 18.24 -11.04
C SER A 340 0.45 16.94 -10.23
N ALA A 341 1.49 16.11 -10.33
CA ALA A 341 1.53 14.84 -9.60
C ALA A 341 1.76 15.06 -8.08
N ILE A 342 2.79 15.82 -7.72
CA ILE A 342 3.28 15.94 -6.33
C ILE A 342 3.73 17.35 -5.92
N ILE A 343 4.38 18.13 -6.78
CA ILE A 343 4.80 19.51 -6.44
C ILE A 343 3.94 20.49 -7.24
N PRO A 344 3.27 21.48 -6.60
CA PRO A 344 2.51 22.48 -7.34
C PRO A 344 3.34 23.11 -8.45
N LEU A 345 2.81 23.11 -9.68
CA LEU A 345 3.41 23.74 -10.87
C LEU A 345 4.71 23.08 -11.39
N PHE A 346 5.15 21.96 -10.81
CA PHE A 346 6.30 21.18 -11.28
C PHE A 346 6.00 19.68 -11.25
N LEU A 347 6.36 18.99 -12.34
CA LEU A 347 6.10 17.55 -12.61
C LEU A 347 4.63 17.16 -12.82
#